data_AF-A0A7W0X6U8-F1
#
_entry.id   AF-A0A7W0X6U8-F1
#
_cell.length_a   1.000
_cell.length_b   1.000
_cell.length_c   1.000
_cell.angle_alpha   90.00
_cell.angle_beta   90.00
_cell.angle_gamma   90.00
#
_symmetry.space_group_name_H-M   'P 1'
#
loop_
_entity.id
_entity.type
_entity.pdbx_description
1 polymer ?
#
loop_
_entity_poly.entity_id
_entity_poly.type
_entity_poly.pdbx_seq_one_letter_code
_entity_poly.pdbx_strand_id
1 'polypeptide(L)' 'MTDSEFIAVADATLAAIGAALDNAFNSSDADGDWRLNDGILEIEGGDGGKLIVNRHVPNREIW' A
#
# COMPACT_ATOMS: atom_id res chain seq x y z
N MET A 1 17.61 9.82 -9.77
CA MET A 1 17.08 8.85 -8.81
C MET A 1 17.84 7.53 -8.94
N THR A 2 18.56 7.15 -7.90
CA THR A 2 19.14 5.82 -7.65
C THR A 2 18.05 4.86 -7.20
N ASP A 3 18.35 3.56 -7.19
CA ASP A 3 17.37 2.56 -6.73
C ASP A 3 17.03 2.73 -5.24
N SER A 4 17.99 3.16 -4.41
CA SER A 4 17.75 3.47 -3.00
C SER A 4 16.84 4.70 -2.82
N GLU A 5 17.01 5.74 -3.65
CA GLU A 5 16.12 6.90 -3.64
C GLU A 5 14.71 6.52 -4.11
N PHE A 6 14.57 5.64 -5.11
CA PHE A 6 13.27 5.10 -5.53
C PHE A 6 12.61 4.33 -4.40
N ILE A 7 13.34 3.41 -3.79
CA ILE A 7 12.87 2.59 -2.67
C ILE A 7 12.34 3.48 -1.54
N ALA A 8 13.09 4.52 -1.14
CA ALA A 8 12.66 5.41 -0.07
C ALA A 8 11.34 6.14 -0.40
N VAL A 9 11.18 6.62 -1.64
CA VAL A 9 9.95 7.29 -2.07
C VAL A 9 8.79 6.30 -2.21
N ALA A 10 9.05 5.10 -2.73
CA ALA A 10 8.05 4.04 -2.86
C ALA A 10 7.54 3.59 -1.49
N ASP A 11 8.43 3.38 -0.52
CA ASP A 11 8.06 2.98 0.84
C ASP A 11 7.24 4.07 1.54
N ALA A 12 7.63 5.34 1.40
CA ALA A 12 6.84 6.46 1.90
C ALA A 12 5.45 6.56 1.25
N THR A 13 5.36 6.25 -0.05
CA THR A 13 4.10 6.23 -0.78
C THR A 13 3.18 5.12 -0.30
N LEU A 14 3.70 3.89 -0.14
CA LEU A 14 2.92 2.76 0.37
C LEU A 14 2.44 3.00 1.82
N ALA A 15 3.29 3.58 2.66
CA ALA A 15 2.90 3.96 4.02
C ALA A 15 1.80 5.04 4.04
N ALA A 16 1.86 6.02 3.13
CA ALA A 16 0.83 7.04 3.00
C ALA A 16 -0.52 6.45 2.53
N ILE A 17 -0.49 5.48 1.61
CA ILE A 17 -1.70 4.74 1.19
C ILE A 17 -2.30 3.99 2.38
N GLY A 18 -1.49 3.29 3.17
CA GLY A 18 -1.94 2.61 4.39
C GLY A 18 -2.62 3.56 5.39
N ALA A 19 -2.00 4.70 5.70
CA ALA A 19 -2.60 5.71 6.58
C ALA A 19 -3.92 6.28 6.03
N ALA A 20 -4.04 6.43 4.71
CA ALA A 20 -5.27 6.86 4.08
C ALA A 20 -6.38 5.79 4.17
N LEU A 21 -6.03 4.50 4.06
CA LEU A 21 -6.94 3.37 4.27
C LEU A 21 -7.44 3.32 5.72
N ASP A 22 -6.54 3.47 6.70
CA ASP A 22 -6.94 3.58 8.11
C ASP A 22 -7.98 4.69 8.31
N ASN A 23 -7.71 5.88 7.77
CA ASN A 23 -8.66 6.99 7.87
C ASN A 23 -9.98 6.68 7.16
N ALA A 24 -9.95 6.02 5.99
CA ALA A 24 -11.16 5.63 5.25
C ALA A 24 -12.01 4.60 6.01
N PHE A 25 -11.40 3.56 6.57
CA PHE A 25 -12.09 2.55 7.38
C PHE A 25 -12.65 3.13 8.68
N ASN A 26 -11.93 4.06 9.32
CA ASN A 26 -12.43 4.73 10.54
C ASN A 26 -13.51 5.79 10.28
N SER A 27 -13.66 6.29 9.04
CA SER A 27 -14.61 7.37 8.70
C SER A 27 -15.82 6.91 7.88
N SER A 28 -15.95 5.60 7.62
CA SER A 28 -17.04 5.03 6.84
C SER A 28 -17.49 3.67 7.41
N ASP A 29 -18.56 3.10 6.84
CA ASP A 29 -19.02 1.74 7.16
C ASP A 29 -18.26 0.66 6.36
N ALA A 30 -17.15 1.02 5.69
CA ALA A 30 -16.36 0.06 4.93
C ALA A 30 -15.58 -0.85 5.88
N ASP A 31 -15.84 -2.15 5.78
CA ASP A 31 -15.10 -3.19 6.52
C ASP A 31 -13.86 -3.63 5.71
N GLY A 32 -12.71 -3.65 6.37
CA GLY A 32 -11.44 -4.03 5.76
C GLY A 32 -10.23 -3.87 6.67
N ASP A 33 -9.14 -4.50 6.27
CA ASP A 33 -7.83 -4.41 6.93
C ASP A 33 -6.73 -4.30 5.86
N TRP A 34 -5.55 -3.82 6.26
CA TRP A 34 -4.39 -3.77 5.38
C TRP A 34 -3.09 -4.07 6.12
N ARG A 35 -2.10 -4.57 5.39
CA ARG A 35 -0.76 -4.87 5.91
C ARG A 35 0.30 -4.44 4.93
N LEU A 36 1.31 -3.73 5.41
CA LEU A 36 2.50 -3.39 4.63
C LEU A 36 3.68 -4.22 5.11
N ASN A 37 4.26 -5.01 4.20
CA ASN A 37 5.42 -5.84 4.47
C ASN A 37 6.43 -5.72 3.31
N ASP A 38 7.61 -5.21 3.59
CA ASP A 38 8.74 -5.08 2.65
C ASP A 38 8.37 -4.52 1.25
N GLY A 39 7.52 -3.49 1.23
CA GLY A 39 7.08 -2.85 -0.01
C GLY A 39 5.97 -3.58 -0.76
N ILE A 40 5.29 -4.52 -0.10
CA ILE A 40 4.04 -5.14 -0.52
C ILE A 40 2.94 -4.69 0.45
N LEU A 41 1.96 -3.97 -0.07
CA LEU A 41 0.75 -3.55 0.62
C LEU A 41 -0.39 -4.50 0.24
N GLU A 42 -0.85 -5.29 1.20
CA GLU A 42 -1.99 -6.19 1.06
C GLU A 42 -3.21 -5.50 1.65
N ILE A 43 -4.32 -5.46 0.92
CA ILE A 43 -5.58 -4.82 1.35
C ILE A 43 -6.69 -5.86 1.21
N GLU A 44 -7.39 -6.12 2.29
CA GLU A 44 -8.48 -7.10 2.36
C GLU A 44 -9.78 -6.34 2.65
N GLY A 45 -10.76 -6.45 1.74
CA GLY A 45 -12.08 -5.85 1.91
C GLY A 45 -13.09 -6.87 2.45
N GLY A 46 -14.14 -6.37 3.11
CA GLY A 46 -15.15 -7.19 3.79
C GLY A 46 -15.85 -8.24 2.91
N ASP A 47 -15.95 -8.02 1.59
CA ASP A 47 -16.56 -8.98 0.65
C ASP A 47 -15.62 -10.11 0.19
N GLY A 48 -14.47 -10.29 0.87
CA GLY A 48 -13.49 -11.34 0.57
C GLY A 48 -12.58 -11.05 -0.62
N GLY A 49 -12.62 -9.82 -1.14
CA GLY A 49 -11.70 -9.34 -2.17
C GLY A 49 -10.34 -8.95 -1.58
N LYS A 50 -9.27 -9.22 -2.34
CA LYS A 50 -7.90 -8.86 -1.98
C LYS A 50 -7.25 -8.04 -3.10
N LEU A 51 -6.70 -6.89 -2.74
CA LEU A 51 -5.89 -6.06 -3.60
C LEU A 51 -4.44 -6.09 -3.09
N ILE A 52 -3.50 -6.25 -4.02
CA ILE A 52 -2.06 -6.18 -3.74
C ILE A 52 -1.52 -4.98 -4.47
N VAL A 53 -0.81 -4.13 -3.75
CA VAL A 53 -0.04 -3.00 -4.29
C VAL A 53 1.42 -3.20 -3.92
N ASN A 54 2.35 -3.22 -4.87
CA ASN A 54 3.76 -3.44 -4.58
C ASN A 54 4.70 -2.51 -5.35
N ARG A 55 5.86 -2.22 -4.75
CA ARG A 55 6.95 -1.59 -5.49
C ARG A 55 7.58 -2.60 -6.47
N HIS A 56 7.74 -2.19 -7.72
CA HIS A 56 8.43 -2.96 -8.76
C HIS A 56 9.75 -2.25 -9.13
N VAL A 57 10.79 -2.50 -8.31
CA VAL A 57 12.10 -1.84 -8.40
C VAL A 57 12.73 -1.87 -9.80
N PRO A 58 12.72 -3.00 -10.55
CA PRO A 58 13.33 -3.04 -11.88
C PRO A 58 12.74 -2.03 -12.88
N ASN A 59 11.44 -1.76 -12.78
CA ASN A 59 10.74 -0.81 -13.65
C ASN A 59 10.58 0.57 -13.00
N ARG A 60 10.84 0.68 -11.69
CA ARG A 60 10.62 1.89 -10.87
C ARG A 60 9.15 2.33 -10.87
N GLU A 61 8.27 1.37 -10.68
CA GLU A 61 6.81 1.56 -10.70
C GLU A 61 6.18 1.05 -9.39
N ILE A 62 4.98 1.52 -9.10
CA ILE A 62 4.06 0.88 -8.15
C ILE A 62 3.05 0.11 -9.00
N TRP A 63 2.90 -1.18 -8.71
CA TRP A 63 1.95 -2.07 -9.36
C TRP A 63 0.81 -2.39 -8.42
#